data_AF-A0A5E4F0S4-F1
#
_entry.id   AF-A0A5E4F0S4-F1
#
_cell.length_a   1.000
_cell.length_b   1.000
_cell.length_c   1.000
_cell.angle_alpha   90.00
_cell.angle_beta   90.00
_cell.angle_gamma   90.00
#
_symmetry.space_group_name_H-M   'P 1'
#
loop_
_entity.id
_entity.type
_entity.pdbx_description
1 polymer ?
#
loop_
_entity_poly.entity_id
_entity_poly.type
_entity_poly.pdbx_seq_one_letter_code
_entity_poly.pdbx_strand_id
1 'polypeptide(L)'
;DALSRRSSGSVAYLRGRYLPLMVEMRKLRVGLGMDDQGALLTTLYVRPVLVERILVAQSQDPLICTLRLEVENGHRTNCSAERQKLSGSLQPLSIPEWKWEHITMDFVFKLPRTVNKHDGVWVIVDRLTKSAHFLLVRANYTLNKLAKIFIHEIVRLHGVPVSIVSDRDPQFTSRFCT
;
A
#
# COMPACT_ATOMS: atom_id res chain seq x y z
N ASP A 1 28.14 17.25 46.21
CA ASP A 1 26.68 17.18 46.01
C ASP A 1 26.38 16.56 44.66
N ALA A 2 25.91 15.32 44.64
CA ALA A 2 25.90 14.46 43.47
C ALA A 2 24.56 13.74 43.32
N LEU A 3 23.44 14.46 43.23
CA LEU A 3 22.13 13.84 42.96
C LEU A 3 21.19 14.78 42.19
N SER A 4 21.49 15.02 40.91
CA SER A 4 20.44 15.37 39.93
C SER A 4 20.83 14.95 38.52
N ARG A 5 20.84 13.64 38.29
CA ARG A 5 20.71 13.07 36.95
C ARG A 5 19.64 12.00 37.01
N ARG A 6 18.36 12.44 37.00
CA ARG A 6 17.24 11.52 36.76
C ARG A 6 17.31 11.10 35.29
N SER A 7 17.59 9.83 35.03
CA SER A 7 17.54 9.27 33.69
C SER A 7 16.08 9.15 33.24
N SER A 8 15.60 10.18 32.57
CA SER A 8 14.22 10.30 32.05
C SER A 8 13.89 9.34 30.90
N GLY A 9 14.84 8.47 30.50
CA GLY A 9 14.79 7.73 29.22
C GLY A 9 14.62 6.22 29.33
N SER A 10 14.06 5.68 30.42
CA SER A 10 13.79 4.24 30.53
C SER A 10 12.30 3.93 30.38
N VAL A 11 11.94 2.99 29.49
CA VAL A 11 10.56 2.46 29.38
C VAL A 11 10.08 1.90 30.74
N ALA A 12 11.00 1.38 31.56
CA ALA A 12 10.69 0.93 32.92
C ALA A 12 10.26 2.08 33.85
N TYR A 13 10.82 3.28 33.68
CA TYR A 13 10.45 4.49 34.43
C TYR A 13 9.03 4.94 34.08
N LEU A 14 8.69 4.95 32.78
CA LEU A 14 7.33 5.26 32.31
C LEU A 14 6.32 4.22 32.82
N ARG A 15 6.69 2.93 32.83
CA ARG A 15 5.87 1.84 33.37
C ARG A 15 5.62 1.97 34.87
N GLY A 16 6.58 2.51 35.63
CA GLY A 16 6.44 2.73 37.08
C GLY A 16 5.58 3.93 37.46
N ARG A 17 5.59 5.01 36.66
CA ARG A 17 4.93 6.29 37.02
C ARG A 17 3.60 6.53 36.29
N TYR A 18 3.47 6.01 35.07
CA TYR A 18 2.32 6.25 34.18
C TYR A 18 1.63 4.95 33.78
N LEU A 19 1.65 3.95 34.65
CA LEU A 19 1.03 2.64 34.42
C LEU A 19 -0.42 2.72 33.88
N PRO A 20 -1.30 3.61 34.38
CA PRO A 20 -2.65 3.74 33.84
C PRO A 20 -2.66 4.18 32.37
N LEU A 21 -1.80 5.13 32.00
CA LEU A 21 -1.67 5.62 30.63
C LEU A 21 -1.08 4.55 29.70
N MET A 22 -0.14 3.75 30.19
CA MET A 22 0.44 2.63 29.43
C MET A 22 -0.60 1.53 29.14
N VAL A 23 -1.54 1.31 30.06
CA VAL A 23 -2.67 0.39 29.86
C VAL A 23 -3.62 0.93 28.79
N GLU A 24 -3.95 2.23 28.81
CA GLU A 24 -4.79 2.86 27.79
C GLU A 24 -4.12 2.86 26.39
N MET A 25 -2.82 3.18 26.33
CA MET A 25 -2.06 3.11 25.08
C MET A 25 -2.01 1.69 24.52
N ARG A 26 -1.92 0.67 25.37
CA ARG A 26 -2.04 -0.74 24.94
C ARG A 26 -3.43 -1.09 24.42
N LYS A 27 -4.50 -0.59 25.03
CA LYS A 27 -5.88 -0.76 24.52
C LYS A 27 -6.04 -0.16 23.13
N LEU A 28 -5.36 0.95 22.86
CA LEU A 28 -5.31 1.61 21.55
C LEU A 28 -4.30 1.00 20.57
N ARG A 29 -3.70 -0.17 20.91
CA ARG A 29 -2.66 -0.86 20.11
C ARG A 29 -1.47 0.03 19.74
N VAL A 30 -1.13 0.96 20.63
CA VAL A 30 0.06 1.80 20.50
C VAL A 30 1.25 1.06 21.11
N GLY A 31 2.23 0.71 20.26
CA GLY A 31 3.51 0.16 20.70
C GLY A 31 4.44 1.30 21.11
N LEU A 32 5.11 1.15 22.25
CA LEU A 32 6.13 2.09 22.71
C LEU A 32 7.49 1.41 22.68
N GLY A 33 8.44 2.00 21.97
CA GLY A 33 9.84 1.58 21.89
C GLY A 33 10.77 2.74 22.21
N MET A 34 12.06 2.44 22.37
CA MET A 34 13.10 3.46 22.37
C MET A 34 13.97 3.22 21.14
N ASP A 35 14.44 4.29 20.51
CA ASP A 35 15.46 4.18 19.48
C ASP A 35 16.87 4.09 20.08
N ASP A 36 17.87 3.87 19.23
CA ASP A 36 19.28 3.71 19.63
C ASP A 36 19.87 5.00 20.26
N GLN A 37 19.18 6.13 20.15
CA GLN A 37 19.55 7.40 20.78
C GLN A 37 18.77 7.69 22.08
N GLY A 38 17.92 6.77 22.51
CA GLY A 38 17.14 6.88 23.74
C GLY A 38 15.91 7.79 23.63
N ALA A 39 15.47 8.13 22.41
CA ALA A 39 14.22 8.84 22.18
C ALA A 39 13.04 7.86 22.15
N LEU A 40 11.90 8.31 22.68
CA LEU A 40 10.67 7.51 22.75
C LEU A 40 10.02 7.43 21.37
N LEU A 41 9.95 6.22 20.81
CA LEU A 41 9.25 5.94 19.56
C LEU A 41 7.86 5.39 19.87
N THR A 42 6.83 5.96 19.25
CA THR A 42 5.45 5.48 19.37
C THR A 42 4.96 4.95 18.03
N THR A 43 4.71 3.64 17.92
CA THR A 43 4.18 3.02 16.71
C THR A 43 2.69 2.76 16.87
N LEU A 44 1.87 3.46 16.08
CA LEU A 44 0.42 3.30 16.06
C LEU A 44 0.04 2.19 15.05
N TYR A 45 -0.42 1.04 15.53
CA TYR A 45 -0.95 0.00 14.65
C TYR A 45 -2.45 0.21 14.42
N VAL A 46 -2.79 0.96 13.37
CA VAL A 46 -4.18 1.11 12.93
C VAL A 46 -4.57 -0.12 12.11
N ARG A 47 -5.45 -0.96 12.64
CA ARG A 47 -6.18 -1.94 11.82
C ARG A 47 -7.48 -1.26 11.36
N PRO A 48 -7.65 -0.97 10.06
CA PRO A 48 -8.89 -0.38 9.59
C PRO A 48 -10.05 -1.30 9.93
N VAL A 49 -11.14 -0.76 10.48
CA VAL A 49 -12.38 -1.52 10.77
C VAL A 49 -12.87 -2.27 9.54
N LEU A 50 -12.62 -1.72 8.35
CA LEU A 50 -12.92 -2.36 7.08
C LEU A 50 -12.18 -3.70 6.87
N VAL A 51 -10.91 -3.80 7.31
CA VAL A 51 -10.16 -5.06 7.25
C VAL A 51 -10.77 -6.09 8.20
N GLU A 52 -11.16 -5.69 9.42
CA GLU A 52 -11.82 -6.60 10.34
C GLU A 52 -13.19 -7.06 9.82
N ARG A 53 -13.96 -6.16 9.21
CA ARG A 53 -15.25 -6.50 8.58
C ARG A 53 -15.08 -7.43 7.39
N ILE A 54 -14.04 -7.25 6.57
CA ILE A 54 -13.73 -8.16 5.46
C ILE A 54 -13.34 -9.53 6.00
N LEU A 55 -12.49 -9.61 7.02
CA LEU A 55 -12.09 -10.89 7.61
C LEU A 55 -13.29 -11.64 8.20
N VAL A 56 -14.18 -10.93 8.90
CA VAL A 56 -15.42 -11.51 9.43
C VAL A 56 -16.34 -11.97 8.29
N ALA A 57 -16.56 -11.13 7.28
CA ALA A 57 -17.41 -11.48 6.14
C ALA A 57 -16.85 -12.68 5.36
N GLN A 58 -15.55 -12.72 5.11
CA GLN A 58 -14.87 -13.83 4.42
C GLN A 58 -14.86 -15.12 5.23
N SER A 59 -14.85 -15.03 6.58
CA SER A 59 -14.95 -16.22 7.44
C SER A 59 -16.33 -16.89 7.42
N GLN A 60 -17.36 -16.14 6.99
CA GLN A 60 -18.75 -16.61 6.88
C GLN A 60 -19.15 -16.91 5.44
N ASP A 61 -18.28 -16.59 4.47
CA ASP A 61 -18.56 -16.83 3.06
C ASP A 61 -18.41 -18.34 2.75
N PRO A 62 -19.50 -19.02 2.34
CA PRO A 62 -19.48 -20.46 2.14
C PRO A 62 -18.57 -20.86 0.98
N LEU A 63 -18.42 -20.03 -0.07
CA LEU A 63 -17.53 -20.31 -1.18
C LEU A 63 -16.07 -20.23 -0.73
N ILE A 64 -15.70 -19.21 0.04
CA ILE A 64 -14.34 -19.06 0.57
C ILE A 64 -14.00 -20.22 1.52
N CYS A 65 -14.93 -20.65 2.36
CA CYS A 65 -14.76 -21.80 3.24
C CYS A 65 -14.59 -23.12 2.48
N THR A 66 -15.40 -23.37 1.44
CA THR A 66 -15.24 -24.54 0.56
C THR A 66 -13.90 -24.51 -0.15
N LEU A 67 -13.50 -23.37 -0.70
CA LEU A 67 -12.19 -23.20 -1.33
C LEU A 67 -11.04 -23.43 -0.37
N ARG A 68 -11.17 -22.98 0.88
CA ARG A 68 -10.17 -23.22 1.93
C ARG A 68 -10.03 -24.70 2.26
N LEU A 69 -11.16 -25.41 2.40
CA LEU A 69 -11.16 -26.86 2.62
C LEU A 69 -10.59 -27.64 1.42
N GLU A 70 -10.89 -27.22 0.19
CA GLU A 70 -10.33 -27.84 -1.03
C GLU A 70 -8.82 -27.63 -1.14
N VAL A 71 -8.30 -26.48 -0.71
CA VAL A 71 -6.86 -26.18 -0.65
C VAL A 71 -6.19 -26.95 0.49
N GLU A 72 -6.79 -26.99 1.68
CA GLU A 72 -6.28 -27.74 2.84
C GLU A 72 -6.27 -29.25 2.58
N ASN A 73 -7.25 -29.77 1.82
CA ASN A 73 -7.32 -31.17 1.40
C ASN A 73 -6.52 -31.48 0.13
N GLY A 74 -5.79 -30.51 -0.43
CA GLY A 74 -4.94 -30.69 -1.61
C GLY A 74 -5.69 -30.98 -2.92
N HIS A 75 -7.02 -30.82 -2.94
CA HIS A 75 -7.88 -31.11 -4.10
C HIS A 75 -7.90 -29.97 -5.12
N ARG A 76 -7.42 -28.78 -4.72
CA ARG A 76 -7.20 -27.63 -5.59
C ARG A 76 -5.70 -27.32 -5.65
N THR A 77 -5.02 -27.81 -6.68
CA THR A 77 -3.63 -27.42 -7.03
C THR A 77 -3.59 -26.24 -8.00
N ASN A 78 -4.76 -25.79 -8.47
CA ASN A 78 -4.94 -24.74 -9.48
C ASN A 78 -5.36 -23.41 -8.83
N CYS A 79 -4.92 -23.12 -7.61
CA CYS A 79 -4.70 -21.73 -7.27
C CYS A 79 -3.59 -21.26 -8.23
N SER A 80 -3.81 -20.19 -9.00
CA SER A 80 -2.77 -19.61 -9.85
C SER A 80 -1.68 -19.02 -8.96
N ALA A 81 -0.83 -19.91 -8.44
CA ALA A 81 0.44 -19.65 -7.81
C ALA A 81 1.57 -19.95 -8.82
N GLU A 82 1.26 -19.98 -10.12
CA GLU A 82 2.25 -20.09 -11.20
C GLU A 82 2.99 -18.76 -11.38
N ARG A 83 3.83 -18.45 -10.38
CA ARG A 83 5.14 -17.78 -10.46
C ARG A 83 5.74 -17.48 -9.08
N GLN A 84 5.40 -18.24 -8.03
CA GLN A 84 6.21 -18.18 -6.81
C GLN A 84 7.48 -19.01 -6.98
N LYS A 85 8.43 -18.48 -7.76
CA LYS A 85 9.85 -18.68 -7.45
C LYS A 85 9.98 -18.28 -5.98
N LEU A 86 10.48 -19.18 -5.12
CA LEU A 86 10.67 -19.00 -3.68
C LEU A 86 10.77 -17.50 -3.36
N SER A 87 9.71 -16.96 -2.78
CA SER A 87 9.54 -15.51 -2.65
C SER A 87 10.76 -14.98 -1.90
N GLY A 88 11.65 -14.29 -2.62
CA GLY A 88 12.70 -13.53 -1.98
C GLY A 88 12.06 -12.58 -0.98
N SER A 89 12.76 -12.23 0.10
CA SER A 89 12.27 -11.27 1.08
C SER A 89 11.71 -10.05 0.34
N LEU A 90 10.40 -9.79 0.49
CA LEU A 90 9.72 -8.69 -0.18
C LEU A 90 10.33 -7.40 0.36
N GLN A 91 11.24 -6.80 -0.42
CA GLN A 91 11.83 -5.52 -0.04
C GLN A 91 10.77 -4.43 -0.24
N PRO A 92 10.32 -3.78 0.84
CA PRO A 92 9.41 -2.65 0.70
C PRO A 92 10.13 -1.54 -0.07
N LEU A 93 9.44 -0.94 -1.03
CA LEU A 93 9.94 0.26 -1.68
C LEU A 93 10.08 1.38 -0.64
N SER A 94 11.14 2.19 -0.76
CA SER A 94 11.36 3.34 0.12
C SER A 94 10.13 4.24 0.20
N ILE A 95 9.90 4.80 1.39
CA ILE A 95 8.83 5.76 1.63
C ILE A 95 9.27 7.10 1.00
N PRO A 96 8.45 7.71 0.13
CA PRO A 96 8.74 9.02 -0.45
C PRO A 96 8.89 10.12 0.61
N GLU A 97 9.73 11.11 0.33
CA GLU A 97 9.85 12.30 1.19
C GLU A 97 8.82 13.37 0.80
N TRP A 98 8.44 13.45 -0.47
CA TRP A 98 7.49 14.43 -0.97
C TRP A 98 6.35 13.83 -1.79
N LYS A 99 5.23 14.57 -1.82
CA LYS A 99 4.04 14.18 -2.58
C LYS A 99 4.35 14.14 -4.07
N TRP A 100 3.82 13.16 -4.78
CA TRP A 100 3.96 12.97 -6.23
C TRP A 100 5.37 12.69 -6.75
N GLU A 101 6.37 12.49 -5.87
CA GLU A 101 7.70 12.05 -6.30
C GLU A 101 7.69 10.61 -6.79
N HIS A 102 7.00 9.73 -6.08
CA HIS A 102 6.92 8.32 -6.43
C HIS A 102 5.46 7.95 -6.66
N ILE A 103 5.14 7.58 -7.88
CA ILE A 103 3.78 7.20 -8.27
C ILE A 103 3.71 5.73 -8.65
N THR A 104 2.53 5.16 -8.48
CA THR A 104 2.15 3.87 -9.05
C THR A 104 1.09 4.07 -10.11
N MET A 105 1.18 3.36 -11.22
CA MET A 105 0.17 3.39 -12.27
C MET A 105 -0.33 1.99 -12.61
N ASP A 106 -1.60 1.90 -12.99
CA ASP A 106 -2.27 0.65 -13.34
C ASP A 106 -3.41 0.93 -14.35
N PHE A 107 -3.74 -0.04 -15.18
CA PHE A 107 -4.88 0.04 -16.08
C PHE A 107 -5.94 -1.02 -15.78
N VAL A 108 -7.19 -0.58 -15.74
CA VAL A 108 -8.35 -1.47 -15.70
C VAL A 108 -9.08 -1.37 -17.03
N PHE A 109 -8.94 -2.38 -17.88
CA PHE A 109 -9.64 -2.48 -19.18
C PHE A 109 -10.83 -3.45 -19.12
N LYS A 110 -11.51 -3.62 -20.27
CA LYS A 110 -12.68 -4.49 -20.45
C LYS A 110 -13.90 -4.03 -19.64
N LEU A 111 -13.99 -2.73 -19.40
CA LEU A 111 -15.17 -2.11 -18.80
C LEU A 111 -16.26 -1.90 -19.86
N PRO A 112 -17.54 -1.78 -19.45
CA PRO A 112 -18.61 -1.38 -20.35
C PRO A 112 -18.23 -0.08 -21.10
N ARG A 113 -18.36 -0.11 -22.42
CA ARG A 113 -17.99 1.03 -23.25
C ARG A 113 -18.89 2.22 -22.96
N THR A 114 -18.28 3.37 -22.66
CA THR A 114 -19.00 4.64 -22.56
C THR A 114 -19.46 5.12 -23.94
N VAL A 115 -20.36 6.12 -23.98
CA VAL A 115 -20.80 6.80 -25.22
C VAL A 115 -19.58 7.31 -26.02
N ASN A 116 -18.56 7.79 -25.31
CA ASN A 116 -17.31 8.26 -25.89
C ASN A 116 -16.30 7.12 -26.16
N LYS A 117 -16.76 5.86 -26.24
CA LYS A 117 -15.97 4.66 -26.57
C LYS A 117 -14.77 4.38 -25.65
N HIS A 118 -14.72 4.94 -24.44
CA HIS A 118 -13.75 4.54 -23.41
C HIS A 118 -14.14 3.18 -22.85
N ASP A 119 -13.18 2.25 -22.79
CA ASP A 119 -13.33 0.88 -22.29
C ASP A 119 -12.33 0.53 -21.18
N GLY A 120 -11.62 1.54 -20.66
CA GLY A 120 -10.77 1.38 -19.49
C GLY A 120 -10.56 2.65 -18.68
N VAL A 121 -9.98 2.45 -17.51
CA VAL A 121 -9.56 3.49 -16.57
C VAL A 121 -8.07 3.34 -16.32
N TRP A 122 -7.34 4.43 -16.46
CA TRP A 122 -5.95 4.56 -16.04
C TRP A 122 -5.92 5.16 -14.64
N VAL A 123 -5.39 4.38 -13.70
CA VAL A 123 -5.26 4.76 -12.31
C VAL A 123 -3.83 5.20 -12.07
N ILE A 124 -3.66 6.40 -11.51
CA ILE A 124 -2.35 6.95 -11.16
C ILE A 124 -2.41 7.40 -9.70
N VAL A 125 -1.60 6.79 -8.85
CA VAL A 125 -1.66 6.97 -7.40
C VAL A 125 -0.34 7.49 -6.87
N ASP A 126 -0.40 8.54 -6.06
CA ASP A 126 0.74 9.00 -5.27
C ASP A 126 1.03 8.03 -4.12
N ARG A 127 2.27 7.53 -4.05
CA ARG A 127 2.63 6.52 -3.04
C ARG A 127 2.59 7.07 -1.62
N LEU A 128 2.85 8.37 -1.43
CA LEU A 128 2.89 9.03 -0.12
C LEU A 128 1.49 9.31 0.42
N THR A 129 0.72 10.15 -0.28
CA THR A 129 -0.59 10.62 0.20
C THR A 129 -1.73 9.68 -0.12
N LYS A 130 -1.51 8.69 -1.00
CA LYS A 130 -2.54 7.80 -1.56
C LYS A 130 -3.62 8.52 -2.37
N SER A 131 -3.39 9.78 -2.75
CA SER A 131 -4.24 10.50 -3.69
C SER A 131 -4.15 9.84 -5.08
N ALA A 132 -5.29 9.76 -5.78
CA ALA A 132 -5.37 9.07 -7.07
C ALA A 132 -6.06 9.92 -8.15
N HIS A 133 -5.55 9.82 -9.38
CA HIS A 133 -6.25 10.25 -10.60
C HIS A 133 -6.83 9.04 -11.33
N PHE A 134 -8.06 9.19 -11.80
CA PHE A 134 -8.74 8.20 -12.63
C PHE A 134 -9.00 8.82 -14.01
N LEU A 135 -8.26 8.36 -15.02
CA LEU A 135 -8.35 8.90 -16.38
C LEU A 135 -9.07 7.88 -17.27
N LEU A 136 -10.09 8.33 -18.01
CA LEU A 136 -10.76 7.47 -18.98
C LEU A 136 -9.85 7.24 -20.19
N VAL A 137 -9.60 5.97 -20.51
CA VAL A 137 -8.72 5.56 -21.61
C VAL A 137 -9.40 4.52 -22.50
N ARG A 138 -8.79 4.27 -23.66
CA ARG A 138 -9.18 3.16 -24.54
C ARG A 138 -8.02 2.19 -24.66
N ALA A 139 -8.32 0.90 -24.71
CA ALA A 139 -7.32 -0.16 -24.89
C ALA A 139 -6.51 -0.01 -26.20
N ASN A 140 -7.06 0.69 -27.19
CA ASN A 140 -6.40 0.94 -28.48
C ASN A 140 -5.65 2.28 -28.56
N TYR A 141 -5.49 2.99 -27.44
CA TYR A 141 -4.67 4.20 -27.42
C TYR A 141 -3.20 3.87 -27.67
N THR A 142 -2.56 4.64 -28.54
CA THR A 142 -1.13 4.54 -28.74
C THR A 142 -0.39 5.10 -27.53
N LEU A 143 0.82 4.61 -27.28
CA LEU A 143 1.67 5.08 -26.19
C LEU A 143 1.89 6.60 -26.26
N ASN A 144 2.09 7.15 -27.45
CA ASN A 144 2.24 8.60 -27.66
C ASN A 144 1.00 9.39 -27.18
N LYS A 145 -0.20 8.82 -27.34
CA LYS A 145 -1.44 9.44 -26.86
C LYS A 145 -1.52 9.37 -25.34
N LEU A 146 -1.16 8.23 -24.74
CA LEU A 146 -1.10 8.07 -23.29
C LEU A 146 -0.08 9.03 -22.66
N ALA A 147 1.11 9.17 -23.25
CA ALA A 147 2.13 10.10 -22.79
C ALA A 147 1.65 11.56 -22.81
N LYS A 148 0.93 11.99 -23.86
CA LYS A 148 0.34 13.33 -23.92
C LYS A 148 -0.70 13.55 -22.81
N ILE A 149 -1.55 12.55 -22.56
CA ILE A 149 -2.54 12.58 -21.48
C ILE A 149 -1.81 12.68 -20.13
N PHE A 150 -0.79 11.87 -19.90
CA PHE A 150 0.00 11.90 -18.67
C PHE A 150 0.64 13.27 -18.42
N ILE A 151 1.25 13.86 -19.44
CA ILE A 151 1.86 15.19 -19.31
C ILE A 151 0.80 16.24 -18.96
N HIS A 152 -0.35 16.20 -19.66
CA HIS A 152 -1.41 17.18 -19.49
C HIS A 152 -2.15 17.05 -18.15
N GLU A 153 -2.41 15.83 -17.69
CA GLU A 153 -3.20 15.58 -16.48
C GLU A 153 -2.35 15.48 -15.22
N ILE A 154 -1.15 14.89 -15.31
CA ILE A 154 -0.30 14.62 -14.14
C ILE A 154 0.84 15.63 -14.06
N VAL A 155 1.70 15.68 -15.09
CA VAL A 155 2.93 16.51 -15.03
C VAL A 155 2.60 17.99 -14.90
N ARG A 156 1.57 18.46 -15.59
CA ARG A 156 1.10 19.85 -15.49
C ARG A 156 0.67 20.23 -14.06
N LEU A 157 0.07 19.30 -13.32
CA LEU A 157 -0.48 19.58 -11.98
C LEU A 157 0.53 19.34 -10.86
N HIS A 158 1.35 18.31 -10.99
CA HIS A 158 2.19 17.80 -9.90
C HIS A 158 3.69 17.84 -10.19
N GLY A 159 4.08 18.14 -11.43
CA GLY A 159 5.46 18.04 -11.90
C GLY A 159 5.83 16.64 -12.37
N VAL A 160 7.10 16.46 -12.75
CA VAL A 160 7.61 15.18 -13.23
C VAL A 160 7.93 14.29 -12.01
N PRO A 161 7.36 13.07 -11.91
CA PRO A 161 7.68 12.16 -10.82
C PRO A 161 9.12 11.66 -10.96
N VAL A 162 9.77 11.42 -9.82
CA VAL A 162 11.11 10.82 -9.70
C VAL A 162 11.08 9.35 -10.10
N SER A 163 10.03 8.62 -9.72
CA SER A 163 9.87 7.21 -10.12
C SER A 163 8.43 6.85 -10.41
N ILE A 164 8.24 5.97 -11.39
CA ILE A 164 6.94 5.40 -11.75
C ILE A 164 7.04 3.89 -11.58
N VAL A 165 6.14 3.31 -10.80
CA VAL A 165 5.98 1.86 -10.67
C VAL A 165 4.73 1.46 -11.43
N SER A 166 4.88 0.61 -12.43
CA SER A 166 3.77 0.04 -13.19
C SER A 166 3.74 -1.46 -13.03
N ASP A 167 2.56 -2.04 -13.17
CA ASP A 167 2.46 -3.46 -13.46
C ASP A 167 3.00 -3.79 -14.86
N ARG A 168 3.25 -5.08 -15.12
CA ARG A 168 3.83 -5.56 -16.39
C ARG A 168 2.79 -5.64 -17.52
N ASP A 169 1.88 -4.68 -17.61
CA ASP A 169 0.99 -4.61 -18.77
C ASP A 169 1.84 -4.46 -20.04
N PRO A 170 1.54 -5.20 -21.13
CA PRO A 170 2.25 -5.07 -22.41
C PRO A 170 2.34 -3.64 -22.95
N GLN A 171 1.43 -2.75 -22.53
CA GLN A 171 1.46 -1.33 -22.90
C GLN A 171 2.65 -0.57 -22.27
N PHE A 172 3.17 -1.05 -21.13
CA PHE A 172 4.28 -0.43 -20.39
C PHE A 172 5.61 -1.16 -20.55
N THR A 173 5.66 -2.32 -21.19
CA THR A 173 6.93 -3.03 -21.51
C THR A 173 7.65 -2.48 -22.74
N SER A 174 7.21 -1.34 -23.27
CA SER A 174 7.90 -0.63 -24.35
C SER A 174 9.09 0.21 -23.83
N ARG A 175 10.02 0.57 -24.73
CA ARG A 175 11.28 1.30 -24.46
C ARG A 175 11.16 2.66 -23.74
N PHE A 176 9.95 3.08 -23.37
CA PHE A 176 9.69 4.31 -22.64
C PHE A 176 9.85 4.14 -21.11
N CYS A 177 9.69 2.92 -20.61
CA CYS A 177 9.73 2.62 -19.17
C CYS A 177 10.98 1.82 -18.74
N THR A 178 11.99 1.71 -19.62
CA THR A 178 13.32 1.13 -19.33
C THR A 178 14.37 2.22 -19.45
#